data_AF-A0A2V6WMS5-F1
#
_entry.id   AF-A0A2V6WMS5-F1
#
_cell.length_a   1.000
_cell.length_b   1.000
_cell.length_c   1.000
_cell.angle_alpha   90.00
_cell.angle_beta   90.00
_cell.angle_gamma   90.00
#
_symmetry.space_group_name_H-M   'P 1'
#
loop_
_entity.id
_entity.type
_entity.pdbx_description
1 polymer ?
#
loop_
_entity_poly.entity_id
_entity_poly.type
_entity_poly.pdbx_seq_one_letter_code
_entity_poly.pdbx_strand_id
1 'polypeptide(L)'
;MIAIGKFLRQAGSSHMLGRTSSAPRSRRRERGHRVTGGASGIGEATVRRFVREGAKVAFADRDAERGKRVAAELAASGGEVVFVEAHMEREAEAAAFVRQAAQRFGRLDILVNNAGVRLYHTVEDASAESWDEILGVNLKGYAFCAKAAIPLLRQAAPGSIVNVASVRSVTSIGKTTQYDTTKAAVAGLTRGMAGALLGNTGHIAV
;
A
#
# COMPACT_ATOMS: atom_id res chain seq x y z
N MET A 1 -6.68 18.06 -43.64
CA MET A 1 -7.24 17.61 -44.93
C MET A 1 -6.98 16.11 -45.03
N ILE A 2 -8.05 15.31 -45.26
CA ILE A 2 -8.09 13.85 -45.55
C ILE A 2 -7.87 12.94 -44.32
N ALA A 3 -8.88 12.47 -43.58
CA ALA A 3 -10.08 11.62 -43.86
C ALA A 3 -9.83 10.13 -43.55
N ILE A 4 -10.33 9.67 -42.39
CA ILE A 4 -10.52 8.26 -42.02
C ILE A 4 -12.00 7.93 -42.26
N GLY A 5 -12.27 6.98 -43.16
CA GLY A 5 -13.62 6.59 -43.54
C GLY A 5 -13.76 5.08 -43.70
N LYS A 6 -14.68 4.52 -42.88
CA LYS A 6 -15.54 3.35 -43.13
C LYS A 6 -14.91 2.02 -43.53
N PHE A 7 -15.04 1.04 -42.64
CA PHE A 7 -15.42 -0.32 -43.02
C PHE A 7 -16.42 -0.90 -42.01
N LEU A 8 -17.72 -0.87 -42.36
CA LEU A 8 -18.79 -1.60 -41.68
C LEU A 8 -19.86 -1.98 -42.71
N ARG A 9 -20.17 -3.30 -42.74
CA ARG A 9 -21.34 -4.05 -43.26
C ARG A 9 -20.79 -5.37 -43.82
N GLN A 10 -21.22 -6.57 -43.45
CA GLN A 10 -22.50 -7.22 -43.09
C GLN A 10 -22.12 -8.56 -42.39
N ALA A 11 -22.94 -9.38 -41.73
CA ALA A 11 -24.31 -9.42 -41.25
C ALA A 11 -24.41 -10.72 -40.39
N GLY A 12 -25.35 -10.81 -39.46
CA GLY A 12 -25.69 -12.08 -38.81
C GLY A 12 -26.35 -11.94 -37.44
N SER A 13 -27.66 -11.67 -37.42
CA SER A 13 -28.53 -11.79 -36.26
C SER A 13 -28.59 -13.24 -35.76
N SER A 14 -28.62 -13.46 -34.45
CA SER A 14 -29.81 -13.93 -33.70
C SER A 14 -29.44 -14.53 -32.34
N HIS A 15 -30.18 -14.10 -31.31
CA HIS A 15 -30.44 -14.81 -30.03
C HIS A 15 -29.27 -15.19 -29.11
N MET A 16 -29.07 -14.38 -28.06
CA MET A 16 -29.10 -14.87 -26.67
C MET A 16 -29.29 -13.72 -25.68
N LEU A 17 -30.54 -13.53 -25.24
CA LEU A 17 -30.83 -12.93 -23.94
C LEU A 17 -30.27 -13.87 -22.86
N GLY A 18 -29.32 -13.40 -22.05
CA GLY A 18 -28.74 -14.24 -21.02
C GLY A 18 -27.73 -13.56 -20.12
N ARG A 19 -28.23 -12.90 -19.06
CA ARG A 19 -27.53 -12.56 -17.81
C ARG A 19 -26.39 -11.53 -17.89
N THR A 20 -26.75 -10.26 -17.93
CA THR A 20 -26.01 -9.25 -17.14
C THR A 20 -26.33 -9.47 -15.66
N SER A 21 -25.76 -10.52 -15.06
CA SER A 21 -25.66 -10.58 -13.61
C SER A 21 -24.68 -9.50 -13.19
N SER A 22 -25.19 -8.31 -12.85
CA SER A 22 -24.49 -7.37 -12.00
C SER A 22 -24.37 -8.02 -10.62
N ALA A 23 -23.41 -8.94 -10.49
CA ALA A 23 -22.99 -9.42 -9.19
C ALA A 23 -22.71 -8.17 -8.34
N PRO A 24 -23.40 -7.97 -7.21
CA PRO A 24 -23.20 -6.78 -6.40
C PRO A 24 -21.72 -6.73 -6.03
N ARG A 25 -21.08 -5.56 -6.27
CA ARG A 25 -19.67 -5.30 -5.91
C ARG A 25 -19.42 -5.89 -4.53
N SER A 26 -18.59 -6.94 -4.50
CA SER A 26 -18.58 -7.96 -3.45
C SER A 26 -18.66 -7.41 -2.02
N ARG A 27 -19.55 -8.02 -1.22
CA ARG A 27 -19.81 -7.79 0.22
C ARG A 27 -18.59 -7.89 1.17
N ARG A 28 -17.36 -8.03 0.65
CA ARG A 28 -16.13 -8.19 1.45
C ARG A 28 -15.54 -6.88 1.97
N ARG A 29 -16.08 -5.72 1.55
CA ARG A 29 -15.51 -4.39 1.80
C ARG A 29 -15.68 -3.88 3.24
N GLU A 30 -16.64 -4.41 3.99
CA GLU A 30 -17.12 -3.73 5.21
C GLU A 30 -16.45 -4.15 6.53
N ARG A 31 -15.51 -5.11 6.55
CA ARG A 31 -14.89 -5.61 7.81
C ARG A 31 -13.45 -6.11 7.65
N GLY A 32 -12.65 -5.43 6.84
CA GLY A 32 -11.24 -5.79 6.61
C GLY A 32 -10.29 -5.11 7.60
N HIS A 33 -9.22 -5.81 7.96
CA HIS A 33 -8.17 -5.39 8.89
C HIS A 33 -6.97 -4.93 8.08
N ARG A 34 -6.67 -3.64 8.20
CA ARG A 34 -5.79 -2.94 7.26
C ARG A 34 -4.65 -2.29 8.03
N VAL A 35 -3.44 -2.44 7.51
CA VAL A 35 -2.22 -1.90 8.09
C VAL A 35 -1.65 -0.89 7.12
N THR A 36 -1.32 0.33 7.56
CA THR A 36 -0.68 1.33 6.71
C THR A 36 0.40 2.13 7.42
N GLY A 37 1.49 2.44 6.73
CA GLY A 37 2.47 3.42 7.21
C GLY A 37 2.02 4.86 6.90
N GLY A 38 2.07 5.75 7.87
CA GLY A 38 1.86 7.20 7.74
C GLY A 38 0.70 7.75 8.58
N ALA A 39 0.93 8.90 9.21
CA ALA A 39 -0.02 9.73 9.93
C ALA A 39 -0.21 11.11 9.26
N SER A 40 0.32 11.31 8.06
CA SER A 40 0.14 12.54 7.25
C SER A 40 -0.15 12.21 5.78
N GLY A 41 -0.57 13.22 5.01
CA GLY A 41 -0.68 13.18 3.55
C GLY A 41 -1.49 11.98 3.03
N ILE A 42 -0.92 11.22 2.10
CA ILE A 42 -1.57 10.04 1.49
C ILE A 42 -1.83 8.94 2.53
N GLY A 43 -0.94 8.78 3.51
CA GLY A 43 -1.09 7.78 4.58
C GLY A 43 -2.31 8.07 5.44
N GLU A 44 -2.39 9.30 5.98
CA GLU A 44 -3.55 9.75 6.77
C GLU A 44 -4.86 9.67 5.97
N ALA A 45 -4.84 10.13 4.71
CA ALA A 45 -6.02 10.05 3.84
C ALA A 45 -6.47 8.60 3.62
N THR A 46 -5.53 7.66 3.52
CA THR A 46 -5.80 6.21 3.39
C THR A 46 -6.40 5.66 4.68
N VAL A 47 -5.84 5.97 5.84
CA VAL A 47 -6.40 5.59 7.17
C VAL A 47 -7.84 6.07 7.29
N ARG A 48 -8.09 7.37 7.08
CA ARG A 48 -9.42 7.97 7.18
C ARG A 48 -10.40 7.36 6.18
N ARG A 49 -9.95 7.07 4.96
CA ARG A 49 -10.78 6.40 3.95
C ARG A 49 -11.17 4.99 4.40
N PHE A 50 -10.22 4.21 4.89
CA PHE A 50 -10.50 2.86 5.37
C PHE A 50 -11.46 2.85 6.56
N VAL A 51 -11.25 3.73 7.55
CA VAL A 51 -12.17 3.84 8.70
C VAL A 51 -13.59 4.19 8.24
N ARG A 52 -13.75 5.14 7.31
CA ARG A 52 -15.08 5.47 6.73
C ARG A 52 -15.73 4.30 5.98
N GLU A 53 -14.95 3.33 5.50
CA GLU A 53 -15.46 2.11 4.86
C GLU A 53 -15.74 0.98 5.87
N GLY A 54 -15.67 1.25 7.18
CA GLY A 54 -15.91 0.26 8.25
C GLY A 54 -14.71 -0.65 8.53
N ALA A 55 -13.52 -0.29 8.05
CA ALA A 55 -12.31 -1.05 8.33
C ALA A 55 -11.88 -0.93 9.79
N LYS A 56 -11.27 -2.00 10.31
CA LYS A 56 -10.38 -1.90 11.46
C LYS A 56 -8.99 -1.55 10.95
N VAL A 57 -8.41 -0.45 11.42
CA VAL A 57 -7.17 0.09 10.85
C VAL A 57 -6.07 0.19 11.90
N ALA A 58 -4.92 -0.41 11.62
CA ALA A 58 -3.69 -0.10 12.34
C ALA A 58 -2.84 0.79 11.44
N PHE A 59 -2.25 1.82 12.01
CA PHE A 59 -1.32 2.67 11.27
C PHE A 59 -0.14 3.07 12.14
N ALA A 60 0.98 3.35 11.48
CA ALA A 60 2.21 3.68 12.17
C ALA A 60 2.95 4.85 11.54
N ASP A 61 3.58 5.66 12.38
CA ASP A 61 4.38 6.81 11.99
C ASP A 61 5.41 7.08 13.09
N ARG A 62 6.51 7.77 12.75
CA ARG A 62 7.48 8.24 13.74
C ARG A 62 7.02 9.51 14.47
N ASP A 63 6.08 10.26 13.86
CA ASP A 63 5.46 11.44 14.48
C ASP A 63 4.34 11.00 15.43
N ALA A 64 4.70 10.75 16.68
CA ALA A 64 3.80 10.24 17.71
C ALA A 64 2.60 11.16 17.96
N GLU A 65 2.83 12.48 17.99
CA GLU A 65 1.80 13.46 18.29
C GLU A 65 0.76 13.53 17.18
N ARG A 66 1.21 13.54 15.91
CA ARG A 66 0.30 13.48 14.77
C ARG A 66 -0.47 12.15 14.75
N GLY A 67 0.22 11.04 15.00
CA GLY A 67 -0.39 9.72 15.05
C GLY A 67 -1.50 9.61 16.09
N LYS A 68 -1.21 10.03 17.34
CA LYS A 68 -2.18 10.06 18.43
C LYS A 68 -3.38 10.94 18.11
N ARG A 69 -3.17 12.12 17.53
CA ARG A 69 -4.25 13.03 17.11
C ARG A 69 -5.18 12.36 16.11
N VAL A 70 -4.64 11.76 15.04
CA VAL A 70 -5.44 11.08 14.00
C VAL A 70 -6.22 9.91 14.60
N ALA A 71 -5.60 9.12 15.48
CA ALA A 71 -6.27 8.01 16.15
C ALA A 71 -7.43 8.49 17.04
N ALA A 72 -7.22 9.55 17.83
CA ALA A 72 -8.23 10.11 18.71
C ALA A 72 -9.44 10.66 17.92
N GLU A 73 -9.20 11.41 16.85
CA GLU A 73 -10.27 11.94 15.99
C GLU A 73 -11.11 10.83 15.36
N LEU A 74 -10.45 9.77 14.87
CA LEU A 74 -11.15 8.66 14.24
C LEU A 74 -11.90 7.79 15.25
N ALA A 75 -11.32 7.56 16.42
CA ALA A 75 -12.00 6.86 17.52
C ALA A 75 -13.24 7.64 18.01
N ALA A 76 -13.15 8.97 18.12
CA ALA A 76 -14.29 9.82 18.49
C ALA A 76 -15.45 9.74 17.47
N SER A 77 -15.15 9.45 16.20
CA SER A 77 -16.14 9.19 15.16
C SER A 77 -16.68 7.74 15.12
N GLY A 78 -16.32 6.91 16.11
CA GLY A 78 -16.72 5.50 16.20
C GLY A 78 -15.87 4.53 15.39
N GLY A 79 -14.73 4.99 14.86
CA GLY A 79 -13.81 4.16 14.08
C GLY A 79 -12.97 3.21 14.94
N GLU A 80 -12.79 1.97 14.48
CA GLU A 80 -11.86 1.01 15.08
C GLU A 80 -10.45 1.24 14.54
N VAL A 81 -9.65 2.04 15.24
CA VAL A 81 -8.29 2.40 14.83
C VAL A 81 -7.27 2.20 15.94
N VAL A 82 -6.05 1.80 15.59
CA VAL A 82 -4.90 1.79 16.50
C VAL A 82 -3.71 2.48 15.84
N PHE A 83 -3.06 3.37 16.59
CA PHE A 83 -1.80 3.97 16.21
C PHE A 83 -0.64 3.25 16.91
N VAL A 84 0.46 3.03 16.18
CA VAL A 84 1.72 2.50 16.72
C VAL A 84 2.84 3.45 16.30
N GLU A 85 3.55 4.02 17.27
CA GLU A 85 4.77 4.76 16.98
C GLU A 85 5.86 3.77 16.54
N ALA A 86 6.42 3.98 15.35
CA ALA A 86 7.44 3.09 14.81
C ALA A 86 8.30 3.73 13.73
N HIS A 87 9.58 3.38 13.76
CA HIS A 87 10.58 3.68 12.73
C HIS A 87 10.61 2.56 11.69
N MET A 88 10.09 2.84 10.50
CA MET A 88 9.95 1.83 9.44
C MET A 88 11.29 1.35 8.87
N GLU A 89 12.34 2.16 9.00
CA GLU A 89 13.70 1.80 8.63
C GLU A 89 14.34 0.74 9.56
N ARG A 90 13.72 0.46 10.72
CA ARG A 90 14.17 -0.55 11.69
C ARG A 90 13.30 -1.79 11.58
N GLU A 91 13.88 -2.91 11.15
CA GLU A 91 13.16 -4.17 10.89
C GLU A 91 12.35 -4.66 12.11
N ALA A 92 12.94 -4.58 13.30
CA ALA A 92 12.29 -5.03 14.53
C ALA A 92 11.00 -4.25 14.83
N GLU A 93 11.01 -2.93 14.62
CA GLU A 93 9.85 -2.05 14.85
C GLU A 93 8.79 -2.23 13.77
N ALA A 94 9.19 -2.29 12.49
CA ALA A 94 8.28 -2.58 11.37
C ALA A 94 7.56 -3.93 11.58
N ALA A 95 8.30 -4.96 11.98
CA ALA A 95 7.72 -6.27 12.26
C ALA A 95 6.84 -6.28 13.52
N ALA A 96 7.22 -5.54 14.56
CA ALA A 96 6.42 -5.39 15.78
C ALA A 96 5.08 -4.70 15.48
N PHE A 97 5.09 -3.63 14.68
CA PHE A 97 3.88 -2.95 14.23
C PHE A 97 2.90 -3.90 13.55
N VAL A 98 3.36 -4.67 12.55
CA VAL A 98 2.50 -5.62 11.83
C VAL A 98 1.94 -6.70 12.77
N ARG A 99 2.76 -7.22 13.70
CA ARG A 99 2.31 -8.21 14.68
C ARG A 99 1.28 -7.63 15.66
N GLN A 100 1.51 -6.43 16.18
CA GLN A 100 0.58 -5.76 17.10
C GLN A 100 -0.77 -5.51 16.42
N ALA A 101 -0.76 -5.08 15.15
CA ALA A 101 -1.97 -4.92 14.36
C ALA A 101 -2.75 -6.24 14.26
N ALA A 102 -2.07 -7.33 13.89
CA ALA A 102 -2.71 -8.64 13.77
C ALA A 102 -3.20 -9.19 15.13
N GLN A 103 -2.46 -8.97 16.22
CA GLN A 103 -2.89 -9.35 17.57
C GLN A 103 -4.13 -8.56 18.01
N ARG A 104 -4.16 -7.25 17.77
CA ARG A 104 -5.27 -6.38 18.16
C ARG A 104 -6.60 -6.75 17.50
N PHE A 105 -6.50 -7.29 16.29
CA PHE A 105 -7.61 -7.50 15.38
C PHE A 105 -7.90 -8.97 15.06
N GLY A 106 -7.01 -9.88 15.45
CA GLY A 106 -7.10 -11.32 15.19
C GLY A 106 -6.78 -11.73 13.74
N ARG A 107 -6.53 -10.78 12.83
CA ARG A 107 -6.23 -11.04 11.41
C ARG A 107 -5.63 -9.82 10.71
N LEU A 108 -5.07 -10.06 9.52
CA LEU A 108 -4.56 -9.04 8.61
C LEU A 108 -5.02 -9.35 7.18
N ASP A 109 -5.70 -8.41 6.53
CA ASP A 109 -6.25 -8.58 5.18
C ASP A 109 -5.47 -7.78 4.13
N ILE A 110 -5.05 -6.56 4.49
CA ILE A 110 -4.38 -5.64 3.57
C ILE A 110 -3.19 -4.99 4.28
N LEU A 111 -2.02 -5.05 3.65
CA LEU A 111 -0.87 -4.21 3.98
C LEU A 111 -0.75 -3.09 2.94
N VAL A 112 -0.71 -1.84 3.38
CA VAL A 112 -0.38 -0.68 2.56
C VAL A 112 0.96 -0.11 3.01
N ASN A 113 2.00 -0.37 2.23
CA ASN A 113 3.29 0.25 2.43
C ASN A 113 3.28 1.66 1.83
N ASN A 114 3.24 2.68 2.67
CA ASN A 114 3.15 4.09 2.26
C ASN A 114 4.21 5.02 2.90
N ALA A 115 4.73 4.69 4.08
CA ALA A 115 5.70 5.53 4.78
C ALA A 115 6.86 5.92 3.86
N GLY A 116 7.21 7.20 3.82
CA GLY A 116 8.26 7.65 2.93
C GLY A 116 8.76 9.05 3.22
N VAL A 117 10.04 9.26 2.99
CA VAL A 117 10.71 10.56 3.03
C VAL A 117 11.16 10.97 1.64
N ARG A 118 11.38 12.26 1.45
CA ARG A 118 11.95 12.82 0.23
C ARG A 118 13.10 13.73 0.62
N LEU A 119 14.28 13.44 0.08
CA LEU A 119 15.47 14.27 0.19
C LEU A 119 15.73 14.92 -1.18
N TYR A 120 16.19 16.17 -1.15
CA TYR A 120 16.40 16.99 -2.34
C TYR A 120 17.90 17.17 -2.60
N HIS A 121 18.56 16.07 -2.93
CA HIS A 121 19.98 16.06 -3.27
C HIS A 121 20.19 15.65 -4.73
N THR A 122 21.22 16.22 -5.35
CA THR A 122 21.81 15.60 -6.54
C THR A 122 22.57 14.33 -6.12
N VAL A 123 23.09 13.58 -7.09
CA VAL A 123 23.92 12.41 -6.76
C VAL A 123 25.27 12.82 -6.14
N GLU A 124 25.79 14.00 -6.51
CA GLU A 124 27.06 14.53 -6.02
C GLU A 124 26.94 15.06 -4.59
N ASP A 125 25.79 15.63 -4.23
CA ASP A 125 25.54 16.19 -2.89
C ASP A 125 25.08 15.14 -1.87
N ALA A 126 24.63 13.98 -2.33
CA ALA A 126 24.05 12.95 -1.47
C ALA A 126 25.13 12.22 -0.65
N SER A 127 25.07 12.35 0.68
CA SER A 127 25.93 11.59 1.59
C SER A 127 25.50 10.12 1.70
N ALA A 128 26.41 9.26 2.18
CA ALA A 128 26.10 7.86 2.46
C ALA A 128 24.93 7.71 3.46
N GLU A 129 24.92 8.55 4.50
CA GLU A 129 23.88 8.56 5.53
C GLU A 129 22.52 8.96 4.96
N SER A 130 22.49 9.94 4.04
CA SER A 130 21.26 10.35 3.37
C SER A 130 20.70 9.23 2.47
N TRP A 131 21.58 8.42 1.87
CA TRP A 131 21.19 7.24 1.10
C TRP A 131 20.62 6.15 2.02
N ASP A 132 21.28 5.89 3.14
CA ASP A 132 20.83 4.91 4.12
C ASP A 132 19.47 5.29 4.72
N GLU A 133 19.25 6.58 5.03
CA GLU A 133 17.97 7.08 5.52
C GLU A 133 16.85 6.79 4.52
N ILE A 134 16.99 7.29 3.29
CA ILE A 134 15.89 7.23 2.31
C ILE A 134 15.64 5.81 1.80
N LEU A 135 16.69 4.99 1.62
CA LEU A 135 16.53 3.56 1.30
C LEU A 135 15.95 2.79 2.47
N GLY A 136 16.34 3.13 3.70
CA GLY A 136 15.82 2.58 4.93
C GLY A 136 14.30 2.73 5.01
N VAL A 137 13.80 3.95 4.87
CA VAL A 137 12.36 4.23 4.98
C VAL A 137 11.60 3.78 3.73
N ASN A 138 12.01 4.21 2.53
CA ASN A 138 11.18 4.09 1.33
C ASN A 138 11.21 2.70 0.69
N LEU A 139 12.18 1.85 1.04
CA LEU A 139 12.38 0.54 0.41
C LEU A 139 12.51 -0.58 1.45
N LYS A 140 13.49 -0.51 2.36
CA LYS A 140 13.70 -1.58 3.35
C LYS A 140 12.49 -1.72 4.27
N GLY A 141 11.91 -0.61 4.74
CA GLY A 141 10.68 -0.65 5.55
C GLY A 141 9.52 -1.37 4.87
N TYR A 142 9.38 -1.24 3.54
CA TYR A 142 8.33 -1.94 2.80
C TYR A 142 8.58 -3.46 2.81
N ALA A 143 9.83 -3.86 2.59
CA ALA A 143 10.23 -5.27 2.64
C ALA A 143 10.09 -5.86 4.05
N PHE A 144 10.42 -5.11 5.11
CA PHE A 144 10.28 -5.54 6.50
C PHE A 144 8.82 -5.76 6.89
N CYS A 145 7.95 -4.81 6.55
CA CYS A 145 6.51 -4.96 6.75
C CYS A 145 5.96 -6.15 5.96
N ALA A 146 6.34 -6.31 4.69
CA ALA A 146 5.90 -7.42 3.86
C ALA A 146 6.36 -8.77 4.43
N LYS A 147 7.63 -8.89 4.87
CA LYS A 147 8.18 -10.09 5.51
C LYS A 147 7.35 -10.52 6.72
N ALA A 148 6.95 -9.56 7.57
CA ALA A 148 6.10 -9.83 8.73
C ALA A 148 4.63 -10.12 8.35
N ALA A 149 4.10 -9.47 7.32
CA ALA A 149 2.70 -9.56 6.93
C ALA A 149 2.35 -10.81 6.10
N ILE A 150 3.25 -11.27 5.22
CA ILE A 150 2.97 -12.37 4.29
C ILE A 150 2.47 -13.65 5.00
N PRO A 151 3.08 -14.12 6.11
CA PRO A 151 2.55 -15.28 6.83
C PRO A 151 1.12 -15.09 7.34
N LEU A 152 0.79 -13.88 7.79
CA LEU A 152 -0.53 -13.51 8.31
C LEU A 152 -1.57 -13.38 7.18
N LEU A 153 -1.17 -12.77 6.07
CA LEU A 153 -2.00 -12.62 4.88
C LEU A 153 -2.37 -13.98 4.26
N ARG A 154 -1.46 -14.97 4.32
CA ARG A 154 -1.74 -16.35 3.89
C ARG A 154 -2.84 -16.99 4.72
N GLN A 155 -2.87 -16.73 6.03
CA GLN A 155 -3.89 -17.29 6.94
C GLN A 155 -5.28 -16.67 6.72
N ALA A 156 -5.35 -15.38 6.36
CA ALA A 156 -6.61 -14.65 6.21
C ALA A 156 -7.33 -14.82 4.85
N ALA A 157 -6.70 -15.49 3.88
CA ALA A 157 -6.94 -15.46 2.43
C ALA A 157 -8.36 -15.11 1.91
N PRO A 158 -8.46 -14.38 0.77
CA PRO A 158 -7.38 -13.67 0.05
C PRO A 158 -6.84 -12.46 0.82
N GLY A 159 -5.55 -12.18 0.63
CA GLY A 159 -4.86 -11.00 1.17
C GLY A 159 -4.36 -10.07 0.07
N SER A 160 -3.93 -8.86 0.43
CA SER A 160 -3.30 -7.93 -0.51
C SER A 160 -2.18 -7.11 0.11
N ILE A 161 -1.16 -6.82 -0.68
CA ILE A 161 -0.10 -5.86 -0.37
C ILE A 161 -0.23 -4.73 -1.40
N VAL A 162 -0.11 -3.49 -0.97
CA VAL A 162 -0.09 -2.32 -1.84
C VAL A 162 1.14 -1.50 -1.52
N ASN A 163 2.06 -1.37 -2.47
CA ASN A 163 3.24 -0.53 -2.30
C ASN A 163 3.05 0.81 -2.99
N VAL A 164 3.00 1.89 -2.23
CA VAL A 164 2.84 3.24 -2.76
C VAL A 164 4.17 3.72 -3.35
N ALA A 165 4.23 3.65 -4.68
CA ALA A 165 5.34 4.13 -5.48
C ALA A 165 5.18 5.64 -5.79
N SER A 166 5.56 6.07 -7.00
CA SER A 166 5.36 7.43 -7.50
C SER A 166 5.44 7.46 -9.03
N VAL A 167 4.96 8.52 -9.68
CA VAL A 167 5.31 8.80 -11.09
C VAL A 167 6.83 8.83 -11.30
N ARG A 168 7.56 9.18 -10.23
CA ARG A 168 9.01 9.17 -10.13
C ARG A 168 9.68 7.80 -10.27
N SER A 169 8.89 6.73 -10.30
CA SER A 169 9.39 5.39 -10.59
C SER A 169 9.74 5.20 -12.07
N VAL A 170 9.24 6.07 -12.95
CA VAL A 170 9.42 5.99 -14.41
C VAL A 170 9.86 7.32 -15.04
N THR A 171 9.83 8.43 -14.30
CA THR A 171 10.32 9.74 -14.78
C THR A 171 11.23 10.42 -13.74
N SER A 172 12.15 11.27 -14.21
CA SER A 172 12.99 12.11 -13.35
C SER A 172 12.88 13.61 -13.69
N ILE A 173 13.13 14.45 -12.69
CA ILE A 173 13.20 15.91 -12.58
C ILE A 173 14.39 16.04 -11.65
N GLY A 174 15.51 16.63 -12.11
CA GLY A 174 16.77 16.58 -11.37
C GLY A 174 16.64 17.05 -9.91
N LYS A 175 17.63 16.69 -9.08
CA LYS A 175 17.72 16.97 -7.63
C LYS A 175 16.87 16.09 -6.69
N THR A 176 16.28 15.00 -7.20
CA THR A 176 15.62 14.00 -6.34
C THR A 176 16.09 12.59 -6.67
N THR A 177 17.35 12.44 -7.07
CA THR A 177 17.91 11.17 -7.56
C THR A 177 17.70 10.02 -6.58
N GLN A 178 17.92 10.27 -5.29
CA GLN A 178 17.70 9.27 -4.24
C GLN A 178 16.24 8.82 -4.18
N TYR A 179 15.30 9.78 -4.14
CA TYR A 179 13.88 9.50 -4.10
C TYR A 179 13.41 8.72 -5.33
N ASP A 180 13.79 9.17 -6.52
CA ASP A 180 13.43 8.53 -7.79
C ASP A 180 13.91 7.08 -7.82
N THR A 181 15.18 6.87 -7.41
CA THR A 181 15.78 5.54 -7.27
C THR A 181 14.96 4.67 -6.34
N THR A 182 14.56 5.17 -5.16
CA THR A 182 13.74 4.39 -4.22
C THR A 182 12.38 4.03 -4.80
N LYS A 183 11.73 4.91 -5.57
CA LYS A 183 10.41 4.64 -6.16
C LYS A 183 10.48 3.69 -7.35
N ALA A 184 11.53 3.76 -8.16
CA ALA A 184 11.84 2.75 -9.16
C ALA A 184 12.11 1.37 -8.51
N ALA A 185 12.86 1.35 -7.40
CA ALA A 185 13.13 0.13 -6.64
C ALA A 185 11.86 -0.47 -6.03
N VAL A 186 10.93 0.35 -5.52
CA VAL A 186 9.62 -0.12 -5.04
C VAL A 186 8.83 -0.83 -6.16
N ALA A 187 8.87 -0.33 -7.40
CA ALA A 187 8.25 -1.02 -8.53
C ALA A 187 8.89 -2.39 -8.81
N GLY A 188 10.22 -2.49 -8.68
CA GLY A 188 10.95 -3.76 -8.74
C GLY A 188 10.56 -4.71 -7.60
N LEU A 189 10.50 -4.21 -6.37
CA LEU A 189 10.09 -4.97 -5.18
C LEU A 189 8.68 -5.54 -5.35
N THR A 190 7.73 -4.74 -5.83
CA THR A 190 6.35 -5.19 -6.11
C THR A 190 6.34 -6.36 -7.10
N ARG A 191 7.04 -6.25 -8.23
CA ARG A 191 7.12 -7.34 -9.23
C ARG A 191 7.80 -8.58 -8.66
N GLY A 192 8.89 -8.40 -7.91
CA GLY A 192 9.61 -9.49 -7.26
C GLY A 192 8.73 -10.25 -6.26
N MET A 193 7.99 -9.53 -5.41
CA MET A 193 7.05 -10.14 -4.47
C MET A 193 5.89 -10.82 -5.19
N ALA A 194 5.30 -10.18 -6.20
CA ALA A 194 4.23 -10.79 -6.99
C ALA A 194 4.71 -12.11 -7.59
N GLY A 195 5.87 -12.14 -8.25
CA GLY A 195 6.46 -13.34 -8.83
C GLY A 195 6.74 -14.43 -7.78
N ALA A 196 7.31 -14.06 -6.64
CA ALA A 196 7.61 -15.00 -5.56
C ALA A 196 6.37 -15.58 -4.85
N LEU A 197 5.22 -14.91 -4.97
CA LEU A 197 3.96 -15.34 -4.35
C LEU A 197 3.04 -16.08 -5.33
N LEU A 198 3.39 -16.18 -6.62
CA LEU A 198 2.69 -17.03 -7.58
C LEU A 198 2.77 -18.50 -7.15
N GLY A 199 1.64 -19.22 -7.23
CA GLY A 199 1.57 -20.66 -6.96
C GLY A 199 1.54 -21.08 -5.48
N ASN A 200 1.65 -20.15 -4.53
CA ASN A 200 1.53 -20.46 -3.11
C ASN A 200 0.06 -20.57 -2.67
N THR A 201 -0.24 -21.53 -1.78
CA THR A 201 -1.56 -21.66 -1.13
C THR A 201 -1.83 -20.45 -0.24
N GLY A 202 -2.81 -19.63 -0.64
CA GLY A 202 -3.16 -18.35 -0.02
C GLY A 202 -2.98 -17.21 -1.01
N HIS A 203 -4.04 -16.90 -1.78
CA HIS A 203 -4.01 -15.84 -2.80
C HIS A 203 -3.68 -14.48 -2.18
N ILE A 204 -2.45 -14.02 -2.37
CA ILE A 204 -1.99 -12.67 -2.02
C ILE A 204 -1.75 -11.90 -3.31
N ALA A 205 -2.50 -10.82 -3.52
CA ALA A 205 -2.21 -9.85 -4.57
C ALA A 205 -1.15 -8.84 -4.07
N VAL A 206 -0.28 -8.36 -4.95
CA VAL A 206 0.74 -7.34 -4.66
C VAL A 206 0.66 -6.23 -5.72
#